data_AF-A0A225E4Y4-F1
#
_entry.id   AF-A0A225E4Y4-F1
#
_cell.length_a   1.000
_cell.length_b   1.000
_cell.length_c   1.000
_cell.angle_alpha   90.00
_cell.angle_beta   90.00
_cell.angle_gamma   90.00
#
_symmetry.space_group_name_H-M   'P 1'
#
loop_
_entity.id
_entity.type
_entity.pdbx_description
1 polymer ?
#
loop_
_entity_poly.entity_id
_entity_poly.type
_entity_poly.pdbx_seq_one_letter_code
_entity_poly.pdbx_strand_id
1 'polypeptide(L)'
;MEGQQIFYLCCIGVAAVVAFVAIPILSHYWYAHRIAEQNAVLKQQMIERGFTADEIVRVIAAGTGDSDPSSVSHGTAARAG
;
A
#
# COMPACT_ATOMS: atom_id res chain seq x y z
N MET A 1 4.79 -26.62 -42.38
CA MET A 1 5.56 -25.71 -41.51
C MET A 1 4.81 -24.40 -41.19
N GLU A 2 3.74 -24.04 -41.92
CA GLU A 2 2.99 -22.79 -41.71
C GLU A 2 2.03 -22.83 -40.50
N GLY A 3 1.42 -23.98 -40.19
CA GLY A 3 0.51 -24.11 -39.05
C GLY A 3 1.16 -23.88 -37.67
N GLN A 4 2.45 -24.17 -37.54
CA GLN A 4 3.19 -23.96 -36.28
C GLN A 4 3.42 -22.48 -36.00
N GLN A 5 3.62 -21.65 -37.03
CA GLN A 5 3.80 -20.21 -36.85
C GLN A 5 2.51 -19.50 -36.44
N ILE A 6 1.37 -19.91 -37.01
CA ILE A 6 0.05 -19.39 -36.63
C ILE A 6 -0.24 -19.71 -35.16
N PHE A 7 0.10 -20.93 -34.72
CA PHE A 7 -0.08 -21.33 -33.32
C PHE A 7 0.77 -20.47 -32.37
N TYR A 8 2.03 -20.21 -32.71
CA TYR A 8 2.92 -19.36 -31.91
C TYR A 8 2.43 -17.91 -31.80
N LEU A 9 1.98 -17.31 -32.90
CA LEU A 9 1.43 -15.95 -32.89
C LEU A 9 0.17 -15.85 -32.01
N CYS A 10 -0.70 -16.86 -32.07
CA CYS A 10 -1.89 -16.92 -31.25
C CYS A 10 -1.54 -17.05 -29.75
N CYS A 11 -0.61 -17.95 -29.40
CA CYS A 11 -0.14 -18.13 -28.02
C CYS A 11 0.51 -16.86 -27.45
N ILE A 12 1.33 -16.17 -28.23
CA ILE A 12 1.96 -14.91 -27.80
C ILE A 12 0.91 -13.82 -27.60
N GLY A 13 -0.07 -13.71 -28.50
CA GLY A 13 -1.17 -12.76 -28.37
C GLY A 13 -1.99 -12.99 -27.08
N VAL A 14 -2.35 -14.25 -26.80
CA VAL A 14 -3.08 -14.60 -25.57
C VAL A 14 -2.22 -14.33 -24.33
N ALA A 15 -0.95 -14.71 -24.35
CA ALA A 15 -0.03 -14.46 -23.24
C ALA A 15 0.15 -12.96 -22.96
N ALA A 16 0.21 -12.13 -24.00
CA ALA A 16 0.32 -10.68 -23.86
C ALA A 16 -0.93 -10.07 -23.20
N VAL A 17 -2.13 -10.51 -23.60
CA VAL A 17 -3.38 -10.07 -22.98
C VAL A 17 -3.46 -10.50 -21.52
N VAL A 18 -3.09 -11.76 -21.22
CA VAL A 18 -3.06 -12.26 -19.84
C VAL A 18 -2.08 -11.48 -19.00
N ALA A 19 -0.87 -11.21 -19.51
CA ALA A 19 0.14 -10.43 -18.80
C ALA A 19 -0.35 -8.99 -18.53
N PHE A 20 -1.00 -8.36 -19.51
CA PHE A 20 -1.51 -7.00 -19.38
C PHE A 20 -2.52 -6.87 -18.23
N VAL A 21 -3.34 -7.91 -17.99
CA VAL A 21 -4.29 -7.93 -16.86
C VAL A 21 -3.63 -8.39 -15.56
N ALA A 22 -2.74 -9.38 -15.61
CA ALA A 22 -2.14 -9.97 -14.42
C ALA A 22 -1.11 -9.05 -13.74
N ILE A 23 -0.33 -8.29 -14.51
CA ILE A 23 0.72 -7.39 -13.99
C ILE A 23 0.17 -6.33 -13.01
N PRO A 24 -0.89 -5.55 -13.32
CA PRO A 24 -1.39 -4.55 -12.39
C PRO A 24 -1.96 -5.18 -11.11
N ILE A 25 -2.61 -6.34 -11.24
CA ILE A 25 -3.15 -7.11 -10.11
C ILE A 25 -2.00 -7.54 -9.19
N LEU A 26 -0.97 -8.18 -9.76
CA LEU A 26 0.18 -8.66 -9.01
C LEU A 26 0.93 -7.50 -8.34
N SER A 27 1.07 -6.37 -9.03
CA SER A 27 1.69 -5.15 -8.47
C SER A 27 0.92 -4.65 -7.23
N HIS A 28 -0.41 -4.59 -7.31
CA HIS A 28 -1.25 -4.15 -6.19
C HIS A 28 -1.13 -5.11 -4.99
N TYR A 29 -1.19 -6.42 -5.23
CA TYR A 29 -1.02 -7.42 -4.16
C TYR A 29 0.38 -7.37 -3.54
N TRP A 30 1.42 -7.18 -4.36
CA TRP A 30 2.79 -7.09 -3.87
C TRP A 30 3.00 -5.86 -2.98
N TYR A 31 2.46 -4.71 -3.38
CA TYR A 31 2.53 -3.49 -2.58
C TYR A 31 1.82 -3.66 -1.22
N ALA A 32 0.62 -4.23 -1.23
CA ALA A 32 -0.12 -4.50 0.00
C ALA A 32 0.62 -5.48 0.93
N HIS A 33 1.21 -6.54 0.37
CA HIS A 33 1.99 -7.51 1.14
C HIS A 33 3.23 -6.87 1.78
N ARG A 34 3.97 -6.04 1.02
CA ARG A 34 5.15 -5.34 1.52
C ARG A 34 4.84 -4.39 2.66
N ILE A 35 3.70 -3.70 2.61
CA ILE A 35 3.25 -2.84 3.71
C ILE A 35 2.90 -3.69 4.95
N ALA A 36 2.21 -4.82 4.75
CA ALA A 36 1.86 -5.71 5.85
C ALA A 36 3.10 -6.27 6.56
N GLU A 37 4.13 -6.67 5.80
CA GLU A 37 5.43 -7.09 6.33
C GLU A 37 6.09 -5.98 7.17
N GLN A 38 6.16 -4.75 6.64
CA GLN A 38 6.75 -3.61 7.36
C GLN A 38 6.00 -3.31 8.66
N ASN A 39 4.68 -3.37 8.65
CA ASN A 39 3.85 -3.19 9.84
C ASN A 39 4.06 -4.30 10.87
N ALA A 40 4.24 -5.54 10.43
CA ALA A 40 4.54 -6.66 11.34
C ALA A 40 5.91 -6.47 12.01
N VAL A 41 6.93 -6.09 11.24
CA VAL A 41 8.29 -5.80 11.75
C VAL A 41 8.25 -4.63 12.73
N LEU A 42 7.53 -3.55 12.41
CA LEU A 42 7.39 -2.41 13.29
C LEU A 42 6.73 -2.81 14.62
N LYS A 43 5.61 -3.54 14.57
CA LYS A 43 4.94 -4.05 15.78
C LYS A 43 5.88 -4.87 16.64
N GLN A 44 6.65 -5.78 16.04
CA GLN A 44 7.61 -6.61 16.76
C GLN A 44 8.69 -5.76 17.44
N GLN A 45 9.28 -4.80 16.72
CA GLN A 45 10.29 -3.91 17.29
C GLN A 45 9.74 -3.02 18.42
N MET A 46 8.47 -2.62 18.35
CA MET A 46 7.84 -1.85 19.42
C MET A 46 7.65 -2.69 20.68
N ILE A 47 7.25 -3.96 20.54
CA ILE A 47 7.14 -4.90 21.66
C ILE A 47 8.51 -5.16 22.29
N GLU A 48 9.54 -5.42 21.48
CA GLU A 48 10.91 -5.67 21.96
C GLU A 48 11.49 -4.47 22.73
N ARG A 49 11.12 -3.24 22.33
CA ARG A 49 11.52 -2.00 23.02
C ARG A 49 10.67 -1.69 24.25
N GLY A 50 9.65 -2.49 24.55
CA GLY A 50 8.81 -2.34 25.73
C GLY A 50 7.68 -1.32 25.60
N PHE A 51 7.26 -0.96 24.38
CA PHE A 51 6.10 -0.10 24.19
C PHE A 51 4.82 -0.78 24.68
N THR A 52 3.94 0.01 25.30
CA THR A 52 2.62 -0.47 25.72
C THR A 52 1.69 -0.60 24.51
N ALA A 53 0.65 -1.46 24.61
CA ALA A 53 -0.30 -1.68 23.52
C ALA A 53 -0.99 -0.39 23.04
N ASP A 54 -1.27 0.54 23.96
CA ASP A 54 -1.91 1.83 23.65
C ASP A 54 -0.99 2.74 22.81
N GLU A 55 0.30 2.77 23.13
CA GLU A 55 1.30 3.50 22.35
C GLU A 55 1.51 2.90 20.96
N ILE A 56 1.45 1.57 20.83
CA ILE A 56 1.53 0.87 19.53
C ILE A 56 0.37 1.28 18.63
N VAL A 57 -0.86 1.30 19.16
CA VAL A 57 -2.06 1.73 18.41
C VAL A 57 -1.91 3.17 17.94
N ARG A 58 -1.39 4.05 18.80
CA ARG A 58 -1.21 5.47 18.49
C ARG A 58 -0.19 5.70 17.37
N VAL A 59 0.92 4.97 17.38
CA VAL A 59 1.96 5.07 16.34
C VAL A 59 1.47 4.53 14.99
N ILE A 60 0.73 3.42 14.98
CA ILE A 60 0.16 2.86 13.76
C ILE A 60 -0.89 3.82 13.18
N ALA A 61 -1.76 4.38 14.02
CA ALA A 61 -2.77 5.35 13.59
C ALA A 61 -2.13 6.62 12.98
N ALA A 62 -1.05 7.13 13.58
CA ALA A 62 -0.29 8.26 13.03
C ALA A 62 0.34 7.95 11.66
N GLY A 63 0.84 6.72 11.46
CA GLY A 63 1.43 6.29 10.18
C GLY A 63 0.43 6.03 9.05
N THR A 64 -0.85 5.80 9.38
CA THR A 64 -1.90 5.47 8.40
C THR A 64 -2.63 6.72 7.87
N GLY A 65 -2.33 7.91 8.41
CA GLY A 65 -2.93 9.17 7.96
C GLY A 65 -4.36 9.42 8.47
N ASP A 66 -4.90 8.56 9.33
CA ASP A 66 -6.20 8.75 10.03
C ASP A 66 -6.19 9.88 11.06
N SER A 67 -5.13 10.68 11.10
CA SER A 67 -5.03 11.88 11.92
C SER A 67 -5.67 13.04 11.18
N ASP A 68 -6.99 13.06 11.15
CA ASP A 68 -7.81 14.13 10.57
C ASP A 68 -7.44 15.49 11.22
N PRO A 69 -6.79 16.42 10.50
CA PRO A 69 -6.40 17.72 11.03
C PRO A 69 -7.56 18.73 11.06
N SER A 70 -8.78 18.33 10.67
CA SER A 70 -9.95 19.23 10.60
C SER A 70 -10.44 19.75 11.96
N SER A 71 -9.91 19.25 13.08
CA SER A 71 -10.17 19.82 14.42
C SER A 71 -9.21 20.95 14.84
N VAL A 72 -8.23 21.34 14.00
CA VAL A 72 -7.44 22.59 14.22
C VAL A 72 -8.18 23.77 13.58
N SER A 73 -9.45 23.91 13.92
CA SER A 73 -10.24 25.13 13.73
C SER A 73 -10.40 25.78 15.10
N HIS A 74 -9.38 26.52 15.54
CA HIS A 74 -9.52 27.43 16.68
C HIS A 74 -8.50 28.57 16.63
N GLY A 75 -8.99 29.77 16.25
CA GLY A 75 -8.56 31.02 16.89
C GLY A 75 -7.41 31.83 16.30
N THR A 76 -7.51 32.31 15.06
CA THR A 76 -6.81 33.55 14.63
C THR A 76 -7.77 34.50 13.92
N ALA A 77 -8.85 34.82 14.62
CA ALA A 77 -9.61 36.03 14.35
C ALA A 77 -8.75 37.27 14.65
N ALA A 78 -8.86 38.28 13.78
CA ALA A 78 -8.57 39.69 14.03
C ALA A 78 -7.13 40.07 14.41
N ARG A 79 -6.33 40.44 13.40
CA ARG A 79 -5.33 41.48 13.60
C ARG A 79 -5.47 42.55 12.52
N ALA A 80 -5.84 43.73 13.01
CA ALA A 80 -6.14 44.95 12.29
C ALA A 80 -4.98 45.43 11.40
N GLY A 81 -5.38 46.06 10.30
CA GLY A 81 -4.58 46.89 9.42
C GLY A 81 -5.52 47.68 8.52
#